data_AF-A0A4W4GD47-F1
#
_entry.id   AF-A0A4W4GD47-F1
#
_cell.length_a   1.000
_cell.length_b   1.000
_cell.length_c   1.000
_cell.angle_alpha   90.00
_cell.angle_beta   90.00
_cell.angle_gamma   90.00
#
_symmetry.space_group_name_H-M   'P 1'
#
loop_
_entity.id
_entity.type
_entity.pdbx_description
1 polymer ?
#
loop_
_entity_poly.entity_id
_entity_poly.type
_entity_poly.pdbx_seq_one_letter_code
_entity_poly.pdbx_strand_id
1 'polypeptide(L)'
;MGCKEITEDCLTMYLESKPPTNQFLCRAYLCQAQLKSPQTAVMYYLKAIEVSKDKPGYHFLVFNASLLYFQSVRAFLRPGWRRHLVSSLTEVLRALEVVQESDYAWRSELMLLLVECLLDAGKEKEAAAYAKVTSDFIEQHKPELHPRIFSTQVVITPPSLSPPPSSLSQSWQHIFQQKPFFLFVCLFSKVSLSCSKLSNCHYVMF
;
A
#
# COMPACT_ATOMS: atom_id res chain seq x y z
N MET A 1 -2.44 3.68 29.49
CA MET A 1 -2.70 4.49 28.28
C MET A 1 -3.64 5.63 28.67
N GLY A 2 -3.40 6.83 28.15
CA GLY A 2 -4.10 8.06 28.57
C GLY A 2 -5.58 8.12 28.20
N CYS A 3 -6.28 9.12 28.74
CA CYS A 3 -7.71 9.36 28.52
C CYS A 3 -7.94 9.85 27.08
N LYS A 4 -8.78 9.12 26.33
CA LYS A 4 -9.07 9.39 24.91
C LYS A 4 -9.72 10.78 24.76
N GLU A 5 -10.62 11.11 25.67
CA GLU A 5 -11.32 12.39 25.71
C GLU A 5 -10.32 13.56 25.86
N ILE A 6 -9.41 13.48 26.83
CA ILE A 6 -8.36 14.50 27.02
C ILE A 6 -7.48 14.65 25.77
N THR A 7 -7.21 13.55 25.07
CA THR A 7 -6.40 13.59 23.84
C THR A 7 -7.15 14.30 22.71
N GLU A 8 -8.45 14.00 22.53
CA GLU A 8 -9.29 14.68 21.54
C GLU A 8 -9.38 16.19 21.83
N ASP A 9 -9.57 16.59 23.08
CA ASP A 9 -9.67 18.00 23.48
C ASP A 9 -8.34 18.74 23.23
N CYS A 10 -7.21 18.15 23.65
CA CYS A 10 -5.88 18.73 23.43
C CYS A 10 -5.58 18.91 21.94
N LEU A 11 -5.88 17.90 21.13
CA LEU A 11 -5.64 17.96 19.68
C LEU A 11 -6.55 18.97 19.00
N THR A 12 -7.82 19.06 19.43
CA THR A 12 -8.77 20.03 18.89
C THR A 12 -8.28 21.46 19.16
N MET A 13 -7.95 21.78 20.41
CA MET A 13 -7.40 23.09 20.79
C MET A 13 -6.11 23.43 20.01
N TYR A 14 -5.19 22.47 19.89
CA TYR A 14 -3.94 22.69 19.15
C TYR A 14 -4.20 22.94 17.67
N LEU A 15 -5.04 22.15 17.00
CA LEU A 15 -5.31 22.30 15.56
C LEU A 15 -6.11 23.58 15.25
N GLU A 16 -7.06 23.97 16.11
CA GLU A 16 -7.83 25.19 15.98
C GLU A 16 -6.97 26.45 16.13
N SER A 17 -5.87 26.38 16.88
CA SER A 17 -4.89 27.46 17.02
C SER A 17 -4.11 27.77 15.74
N LYS A 18 -4.30 26.98 14.67
CA LYS A 18 -3.58 27.09 13.38
C LYS A 18 -2.06 27.10 13.60
N PRO A 19 -1.50 26.00 14.13
CA PRO A 19 -0.11 25.96 14.53
C PRO A 19 0.80 26.03 13.30
N PRO A 20 2.07 26.45 13.47
CA PRO A 20 3.01 26.55 12.37
C PRO A 20 3.27 25.19 11.70
N THR A 21 3.57 25.23 10.40
CA THR A 21 3.82 24.07 9.55
C THR A 21 5.16 23.40 9.87
N ASN A 22 5.18 22.58 10.92
CA ASN A 22 6.34 21.85 11.43
C ASN A 22 6.00 20.39 11.76
N GLN A 23 6.99 19.63 12.25
CA GLN A 23 6.79 18.22 12.62
C GLN A 23 5.72 17.98 13.69
N PHE A 24 5.44 18.95 14.57
CA PHE A 24 4.42 18.82 15.60
C PHE A 24 3.01 18.87 15.00
N LEU A 25 2.79 19.68 13.96
CA LEU A 25 1.54 19.65 13.19
C LEU A 25 1.34 18.28 12.51
N CYS A 26 2.37 17.69 11.92
CA CYS A 26 2.28 16.34 11.36
C CYS A 26 1.89 15.32 12.42
N ARG A 27 2.57 15.30 13.57
CA ARG A 27 2.29 14.37 14.68
C ARG A 27 0.87 14.56 15.20
N ALA A 28 0.40 15.80 15.33
CA ALA A 28 -0.99 16.09 15.71
C ALA A 28 -1.99 15.50 14.71
N TYR A 29 -1.74 15.63 13.40
CA TYR A 29 -2.58 14.98 12.39
C TYR A 29 -2.55 13.44 12.47
N LEU A 30 -1.38 12.83 12.70
CA LEU A 30 -1.28 11.38 12.87
C LEU A 30 -2.07 10.88 14.09
N CYS A 31 -1.96 11.58 15.22
CA CYS A 31 -2.74 11.28 16.43
C CYS A 31 -4.25 11.48 16.18
N GLN A 32 -4.63 12.58 15.54
CA GLN A 32 -6.03 12.86 15.22
C GLN A 32 -6.63 11.78 14.34
N ALA A 33 -5.89 11.28 13.35
CA ALA A 33 -6.34 10.21 12.47
C ALA A 33 -6.73 8.94 13.26
N GLN A 34 -5.95 8.58 14.28
CA GLN A 34 -6.18 7.38 15.10
C GLN A 34 -7.45 7.46 15.96
N LEU A 35 -8.03 8.65 16.15
CA LEU A 35 -9.24 8.87 16.93
C LEU A 35 -10.50 8.89 16.05
N LYS A 36 -10.35 8.93 14.72
CA LYS A 36 -11.45 9.07 13.76
C LYS A 36 -11.79 7.77 13.06
N SER A 37 -12.96 7.76 12.40
CA SER A 37 -13.34 6.66 11.50
C SER A 37 -12.31 6.51 10.38
N PRO A 38 -12.11 5.30 9.83
CA PRO A 38 -11.15 5.08 8.75
C PRO A 38 -11.28 6.06 7.56
N GLN A 39 -12.51 6.40 7.16
CA GLN A 39 -12.77 7.36 6.08
C GLN A 39 -12.19 8.75 6.39
N THR A 40 -12.40 9.22 7.62
CA THR A 40 -11.95 10.54 8.07
C THR A 40 -10.45 10.53 8.38
N ALA A 41 -9.93 9.42 8.91
CA ALA A 41 -8.52 9.23 9.23
C ALA A 41 -7.62 9.41 8.00
N VAL A 42 -8.04 8.91 6.83
CA VAL A 42 -7.33 9.07 5.56
C VAL A 42 -6.99 10.54 5.28
N MET A 43 -7.94 11.46 5.49
CA MET A 43 -7.70 12.89 5.24
C MET A 43 -6.58 13.45 6.12
N TYR A 44 -6.50 13.01 7.37
CA TYR A 44 -5.46 13.47 8.29
C TYR A 44 -4.08 12.88 7.96
N TYR A 45 -4.01 11.62 7.51
CA TYR A 45 -2.76 11.06 6.99
C TYR A 45 -2.23 11.83 5.79
N LEU A 46 -3.10 12.17 4.84
CA LEU A 46 -2.71 12.96 3.66
C LEU A 46 -2.26 14.38 4.05
N LYS A 47 -2.91 15.01 5.04
CA LYS A 47 -2.45 16.30 5.60
C LYS A 47 -1.06 16.19 6.22
N ALA A 48 -0.78 15.12 6.98
CA ALA A 48 0.54 14.90 7.57
C ALA A 48 1.62 14.71 6.50
N ILE A 49 1.31 13.94 5.45
CA ILE A 49 2.19 13.73 4.29
C ILE A 49 2.50 15.06 3.59
N GLU A 50 1.48 15.89 3.33
CA GLU A 50 1.65 17.16 2.63
C GLU A 50 2.63 18.09 3.37
N VAL A 51 2.55 18.15 4.69
CA VAL A 51 3.45 18.99 5.50
C VAL A 51 4.88 18.44 5.56
N SER A 52 5.06 17.13 5.39
CA SER A 52 6.34 16.46 5.63
C SER A 52 7.16 16.13 4.38
N LYS A 53 6.52 15.94 3.22
CA LYS A 53 7.18 15.46 1.99
C LYS A 53 8.26 16.38 1.42
N ASP A 54 8.19 17.70 1.66
CA ASP A 54 9.11 18.69 1.07
C ASP A 54 10.30 19.03 1.98
N LYS A 55 10.33 18.49 3.21
CA LYS A 55 11.37 18.79 4.20
C LYS A 55 12.15 17.52 4.52
N PRO A 56 13.43 17.40 4.13
CA PRO A 56 14.24 16.20 4.37
C PRO A 56 14.23 15.72 5.82
N GLY A 57 14.28 16.65 6.78
CA GLY A 57 14.22 16.33 8.21
C GLY A 57 12.89 15.73 8.66
N TYR A 58 11.84 15.76 7.84
CA TYR A 58 10.50 15.25 8.13
C TYR A 58 10.12 14.03 7.31
N HIS A 59 10.97 13.53 6.39
CA HIS A 59 10.63 12.40 5.51
C HIS A 59 10.20 11.14 6.29
N PHE A 60 10.77 10.90 7.48
CA PHE A 60 10.34 9.80 8.35
C PHE A 60 8.85 9.85 8.73
N LEU A 61 8.23 11.05 8.73
CA LEU A 61 6.80 11.21 8.98
C LEU A 61 5.95 10.78 7.79
N VAL A 62 6.46 10.84 6.56
CA VAL A 62 5.79 10.29 5.37
C VAL A 62 5.71 8.77 5.47
N PHE A 63 6.82 8.12 5.85
CA PHE A 63 6.84 6.69 6.13
C PHE A 63 5.86 6.31 7.25
N ASN A 64 5.92 7.00 8.39
CA ASN A 64 5.00 6.74 9.51
C ASN A 64 3.53 6.94 9.12
N ALA A 65 3.22 7.99 8.34
CA ALA A 65 1.88 8.24 7.83
C ALA A 65 1.41 7.09 6.93
N SER A 66 2.28 6.54 6.06
CA SER A 66 1.93 5.43 5.17
C SER A 66 1.59 4.14 5.93
N LEU A 67 2.33 3.83 7.00
CA LEU A 67 2.05 2.67 7.87
C LEU A 67 0.71 2.83 8.58
N LEU A 68 0.47 3.98 9.20
CA LEU A 68 -0.77 4.26 9.92
C LEU A 68 -1.98 4.34 8.99
N TYR A 69 -1.79 4.89 7.78
CA TYR A 69 -2.77 4.86 6.71
C TYR A 69 -3.16 3.41 6.40
N PHE A 70 -2.19 2.55 6.09
CA PHE A 70 -2.46 1.15 5.76
C PHE A 70 -3.19 0.42 6.88
N GLN A 71 -2.76 0.61 8.14
CA GLN A 71 -3.42 0.04 9.31
C GLN A 71 -4.89 0.46 9.41
N SER A 72 -5.18 1.75 9.18
CA SER A 72 -6.54 2.29 9.27
C SER A 72 -7.44 1.80 8.15
N VAL A 73 -6.90 1.63 6.93
CA VAL A 73 -7.70 1.23 5.78
C VAL A 73 -7.86 -0.29 5.62
N ARG A 74 -7.33 -1.10 6.55
CA ARG A 74 -7.42 -2.58 6.49
C ARG A 74 -8.85 -3.09 6.29
N ALA A 75 -9.85 -2.41 6.85
CA ALA A 75 -11.26 -2.78 6.71
C ALA A 75 -11.77 -2.70 5.26
N PHE A 76 -11.18 -1.83 4.43
CA PHE A 76 -11.52 -1.64 3.02
C PHE A 76 -10.83 -2.63 2.08
N LEU A 77 -9.87 -3.44 2.55
CA LEU A 77 -9.12 -4.37 1.69
C LEU A 77 -9.97 -5.57 1.20
N ARG A 78 -11.24 -5.64 1.61
CA ARG A 78 -12.21 -6.62 1.12
C ARG A 78 -12.51 -6.37 -0.37
N PRO A 79 -12.72 -7.43 -1.16
CA PRO A 79 -13.16 -7.28 -2.55
C PRO A 79 -14.38 -6.37 -2.68
N GLY A 80 -14.38 -5.51 -3.68
CA GLY A 80 -15.39 -4.49 -3.97
C GLY A 80 -15.26 -3.18 -3.16
N TRP A 81 -14.53 -3.17 -2.04
CA TRP A 81 -14.37 -1.98 -1.18
C TRP A 81 -13.05 -1.24 -1.41
N ARG A 82 -12.00 -1.95 -1.82
CA ARG A 82 -10.66 -1.37 -2.04
C ARG A 82 -10.63 -0.34 -3.18
N ARG A 83 -11.61 -0.35 -4.09
CA ARG A 83 -11.81 0.70 -5.11
C ARG A 83 -11.87 2.12 -4.52
N HIS A 84 -12.33 2.25 -3.28
CA HIS A 84 -12.39 3.54 -2.58
C HIS A 84 -11.01 4.08 -2.16
N LEU A 85 -9.97 3.24 -2.20
CA LEU A 85 -8.61 3.59 -1.81
C LEU A 85 -7.74 4.08 -2.99
N VAL A 86 -8.19 3.93 -4.24
CA VAL A 86 -7.38 4.24 -5.44
C VAL A 86 -6.76 5.63 -5.34
N SER A 87 -7.56 6.65 -5.03
CA SER A 87 -7.07 8.03 -4.95
C SER A 87 -6.09 8.23 -3.79
N SER A 88 -6.46 7.87 -2.56
CA SER A 88 -5.61 8.11 -1.40
C SER A 88 -4.33 7.28 -1.38
N LEU A 89 -4.38 6.03 -1.86
CA LEU A 89 -3.19 5.17 -1.96
C LEU A 89 -2.23 5.66 -3.03
N THR A 90 -2.73 6.21 -4.14
CA THR A 90 -1.89 6.84 -5.16
C THR A 90 -1.11 8.03 -4.59
N GLU A 91 -1.75 8.88 -3.78
CA GLU A 91 -1.09 10.01 -3.12
C GLU A 91 -0.02 9.55 -2.11
N VAL A 92 -0.31 8.50 -1.33
CA VAL A 92 0.67 7.90 -0.41
C VAL A 92 1.89 7.37 -1.17
N LEU A 93 1.68 6.61 -2.25
CA LEU A 93 2.77 6.06 -3.07
C LEU A 93 3.60 7.16 -3.74
N ARG A 94 2.96 8.22 -4.27
CA ARG A 94 3.67 9.37 -4.84
C ARG A 94 4.55 10.05 -3.80
N ALA A 95 4.05 10.24 -2.58
CA ALA A 95 4.84 10.84 -1.52
C ALA A 95 6.06 9.99 -1.13
N LEU A 96 5.89 8.66 -1.02
CA LEU A 96 6.99 7.72 -0.76
C LEU A 96 8.05 7.74 -1.87
N GLU A 97 7.63 7.94 -3.13
CA GLU A 97 8.55 8.13 -4.25
C GLU A 97 9.30 9.46 -4.16
N VAL A 98 8.61 10.58 -3.89
CA VAL A 98 9.21 11.92 -3.74
C VAL A 98 10.28 11.94 -2.66
N VAL A 99 10.01 11.32 -1.50
CA VAL A 99 10.97 11.26 -0.39
C VAL A 99 12.05 10.20 -0.58
N GLN A 100 12.00 9.45 -1.69
CA GLN A 100 12.90 8.33 -2.00
C GLN A 100 12.95 7.29 -0.88
N GLU A 101 11.78 6.87 -0.40
CA GLU A 101 11.69 5.91 0.71
C GLU A 101 12.44 4.62 0.36
N SER A 102 13.30 4.22 1.29
CA SER A 102 14.32 3.17 1.16
C SER A 102 13.78 1.77 1.47
N ASP A 103 12.64 1.68 2.16
CA ASP A 103 11.94 0.41 2.34
C ASP A 103 11.21 0.01 1.04
N TYR A 104 11.97 -0.56 0.11
CA TYR A 104 11.45 -1.05 -1.17
C TYR A 104 10.47 -2.21 -1.01
N ALA A 105 10.55 -2.98 0.09
CA ALA A 105 9.58 -4.04 0.34
C ALA A 105 8.22 -3.41 0.66
N TRP A 106 8.19 -2.43 1.56
CA TRP A 106 6.98 -1.70 1.90
C TRP A 106 6.36 -0.99 0.69
N ARG A 107 7.17 -0.32 -0.13
CA ARG A 107 6.69 0.31 -1.37
C ARG A 107 6.08 -0.72 -2.32
N SER A 108 6.73 -1.86 -2.50
CA SER A 108 6.23 -2.94 -3.37
C SER A 108 4.87 -3.47 -2.90
N GLU A 109 4.67 -3.65 -1.58
CA GLU A 109 3.39 -4.06 -1.01
C GLU A 109 2.27 -3.07 -1.33
N LEU A 110 2.54 -1.77 -1.15
CA LEU A 110 1.57 -0.72 -1.44
C LEU A 110 1.27 -0.61 -2.95
N MET A 111 2.27 -0.79 -3.82
CA MET A 111 2.08 -0.80 -5.26
C MET A 111 1.22 -1.97 -5.73
N LEU A 112 1.47 -3.19 -5.21
CA LEU A 112 0.62 -4.36 -5.46
C LEU A 112 -0.82 -4.10 -5.01
N LEU A 113 -1.00 -3.51 -3.83
CA LEU A 113 -2.33 -3.14 -3.35
C LEU A 113 -3.01 -2.13 -4.30
N LEU A 114 -2.28 -1.17 -4.87
CA LEU A 114 -2.88 -0.22 -5.81
C LEU A 114 -3.35 -0.92 -7.09
N VAL A 115 -2.61 -1.93 -7.60
CA VAL A 115 -3.08 -2.77 -8.70
C VAL A 115 -4.41 -3.43 -8.35
N GLU A 116 -4.52 -4.05 -7.17
CA GLU A 116 -5.78 -4.65 -6.70
C GLU A 116 -6.91 -3.61 -6.58
N CYS A 117 -6.61 -2.41 -6.09
CA CYS A 117 -7.58 -1.33 -5.99
C CYS A 117 -8.10 -0.88 -7.36
N LEU A 118 -7.23 -0.82 -8.37
CA LEU A 118 -7.58 -0.46 -9.75
C LEU A 118 -8.44 -1.55 -10.41
N LEU A 119 -8.12 -2.83 -10.18
CA LEU A 119 -8.92 -3.96 -10.68
C LEU A 119 -10.33 -3.95 -10.08
N ASP A 120 -10.44 -3.79 -8.77
CA ASP A 120 -11.74 -3.69 -8.08
C ASP A 120 -12.55 -2.46 -8.51
N ALA A 121 -11.89 -1.42 -9.03
CA ALA A 121 -12.53 -0.24 -9.61
C ALA A 121 -12.94 -0.42 -11.08
N GLY A 122 -12.64 -1.56 -11.71
CA GLY A 122 -12.88 -1.81 -13.14
C GLY A 122 -11.94 -1.06 -14.07
N LYS A 123 -10.83 -0.52 -13.57
CA LYS A 123 -9.85 0.26 -14.32
C LYS A 123 -8.76 -0.64 -14.91
N GLU A 124 -9.13 -1.66 -15.67
CA GLU A 124 -8.23 -2.73 -16.13
C GLU A 124 -7.01 -2.22 -16.91
N LYS A 125 -7.19 -1.21 -17.77
CA LYS A 125 -6.08 -0.61 -18.55
C LYS A 125 -5.06 0.09 -17.65
N GLU A 126 -5.54 0.85 -16.65
CA GLU A 126 -4.68 1.50 -15.67
C GLU A 126 -3.98 0.46 -14.79
N ALA A 127 -4.72 -0.58 -14.37
CA ALA A 127 -4.19 -1.69 -13.58
C ALA A 127 -3.07 -2.42 -14.32
N ALA A 128 -3.26 -2.74 -15.61
CA ALA A 128 -2.26 -3.40 -16.43
C ALA A 128 -0.99 -2.55 -16.60
N ALA A 129 -1.15 -1.25 -16.90
CA ALA A 129 -0.03 -0.33 -17.01
C ALA A 129 0.73 -0.21 -15.69
N TYR A 130 0.02 -0.05 -14.57
CA TYR A 130 0.63 0.07 -13.25
C TYR A 130 1.26 -1.24 -12.76
N ALA A 131 0.67 -2.39 -13.09
CA ALA A 131 1.23 -3.70 -12.81
C ALA A 131 2.57 -3.93 -13.53
N LYS A 132 2.73 -3.40 -14.76
CA LYS A 132 4.03 -3.43 -15.44
C LYS A 132 5.08 -2.64 -14.67
N VAL A 133 4.78 -1.38 -14.33
CA VAL A 133 5.68 -0.52 -13.52
C VAL A 133 6.03 -1.19 -12.18
N THR A 134 5.06 -1.86 -11.56
CA THR A 134 5.26 -2.56 -10.28
C THR A 134 6.15 -3.79 -10.46
N SER A 135 6.03 -4.52 -11.57
CA SER A 135 6.90 -5.65 -11.91
C SER A 135 8.34 -5.20 -12.07
N ASP A 136 8.57 -4.16 -12.88
CA ASP A 136 9.90 -3.60 -13.12
C ASP A 136 10.54 -3.13 -11.80
N PHE A 137 9.77 -2.48 -10.92
CA PHE A 137 10.23 -2.03 -9.61
C PHE A 137 10.61 -3.19 -8.67
N ILE A 138 9.77 -4.23 -8.62
CA ILE A 138 10.02 -5.43 -7.82
C ILE A 138 11.25 -6.18 -8.32
N GLU A 139 11.40 -6.34 -9.63
CA GLU A 139 12.59 -6.99 -10.23
C GLU A 139 13.88 -6.25 -9.88
N GLN A 140 13.84 -4.91 -9.87
CA GLN A 140 14.99 -4.08 -9.56
C GLN A 140 15.40 -4.12 -8.07
N HIS A 141 14.43 -4.16 -7.14
CA HIS A 141 14.73 -3.91 -5.72
C HIS A 141 14.43 -5.09 -4.78
N LYS A 142 13.47 -5.94 -5.13
CA LYS A 142 12.89 -6.99 -4.26
C LYS A 142 12.41 -8.21 -5.07
N PRO A 143 13.28 -8.88 -5.86
CA PRO A 143 12.87 -9.96 -6.78
C PRO A 143 12.19 -11.14 -6.06
N GLU A 144 12.36 -11.29 -4.75
CA GLU A 144 11.65 -12.27 -3.93
C GLU A 144 10.12 -12.09 -3.90
N LEU A 145 9.60 -10.89 -4.20
CA LEU A 145 8.15 -10.61 -4.23
C LEU A 145 7.50 -10.92 -5.59
N HIS A 146 8.29 -11.28 -6.59
CA HIS A 146 7.88 -11.52 -7.98
C HIS A 146 6.77 -12.58 -8.18
N PRO A 147 6.71 -13.70 -7.42
CA PRO A 147 5.61 -14.66 -7.56
C PRO A 147 4.21 -14.08 -7.30
N ARG A 148 4.11 -13.02 -6.49
CA ARG A 148 2.82 -12.38 -6.16
C ARG A 148 2.30 -11.50 -7.30
N ILE A 149 3.19 -10.86 -8.07
CA ILE A 149 2.76 -10.01 -9.17
C ILE A 149 2.21 -10.81 -10.34
N PHE A 150 2.83 -11.95 -10.68
CA PHE A 150 2.32 -12.83 -11.74
C PHE A 150 0.95 -13.42 -11.44
N SER A 151 0.71 -13.80 -10.18
CA SER A 151 -0.60 -14.27 -9.75
C SER A 151 -1.69 -13.21 -10.01
N THR A 152 -1.33 -11.93 -9.93
CA THR A 152 -2.24 -10.81 -10.20
C THR A 152 -2.38 -10.55 -11.71
N GLN A 153 -1.28 -10.56 -12.47
CA GLN A 153 -1.28 -10.30 -13.93
C GLN A 153 -2.02 -11.36 -14.74
N VAL A 154 -2.00 -12.63 -14.32
CA VAL A 154 -2.78 -13.71 -14.97
C VAL A 154 -4.30 -13.44 -14.87
N VAL A 155 -4.76 -12.73 -13.83
CA VAL A 155 -6.17 -12.30 -13.71
C VAL A 155 -6.52 -11.17 -14.67
N ILE A 156 -5.55 -10.32 -15.03
CA ILE A 156 -5.74 -9.15 -15.90
C ILE A 156 -5.83 -9.57 -17.38
N THR A 157 -5.23 -10.70 -17.75
CA THR A 157 -5.29 -11.21 -19.12
C THR A 157 -6.53 -12.10 -19.26
N PRO A 158 -7.56 -11.72 -20.05
CA PRO A 158 -8.72 -12.59 -20.22
C PRO A 158 -8.29 -13.90 -20.92
N PRO A 159 -8.88 -15.06 -20.56
CA PRO A 159 -8.53 -16.37 -21.12
C PRO A 159 -8.57 -16.46 -22.66
N SER A 160 -9.24 -15.51 -23.32
CA SER A 160 -9.44 -15.48 -24.77
C SER A 160 -8.29 -14.84 -25.56
N LEU A 161 -7.25 -14.30 -24.91
CA LEU A 161 -6.15 -13.58 -25.58
C LEU A 161 -4.76 -14.22 -25.39
N SER A 162 -4.66 -15.44 -24.84
CA SER A 162 -3.38 -16.15 -24.80
C SER A 162 -3.10 -16.87 -26.13
N PRO A 163 -2.08 -16.49 -26.92
CA PRO A 163 -1.59 -17.36 -27.98
C PRO A 163 -0.93 -18.60 -27.35
N PRO A 164 -1.01 -19.78 -28.01
CA PRO A 164 -0.36 -20.99 -27.50
C PRO A 164 1.15 -20.78 -27.37
N PRO A 165 1.77 -21.27 -26.27
CA PRO A 165 3.15 -20.94 -25.92
C PRO A 165 4.13 -21.66 -26.85
N SER A 166 4.49 -21.01 -27.95
CA SER A 166 5.51 -21.51 -28.90
C SER A 166 6.81 -20.71 -28.87
N SER A 167 6.97 -19.72 -27.97
CA SER A 167 8.16 -18.85 -27.97
C SER A 167 8.69 -18.44 -26.59
N LEU A 168 8.51 -19.25 -25.54
CA LEU A 168 9.22 -19.03 -24.28
C LEU A 168 10.65 -19.55 -24.41
N SER A 169 11.66 -18.73 -24.11
CA SER A 169 13.07 -19.15 -24.12
C SER A 169 13.31 -20.33 -23.20
N GLN A 170 14.28 -21.19 -23.54
CA GLN A 170 14.59 -22.45 -22.85
C GLN A 170 14.75 -22.31 -21.31
N SER A 171 15.15 -21.14 -20.82
CA SER A 171 15.21 -20.82 -19.37
C SER A 171 13.86 -20.93 -18.66
N TRP A 172 12.74 -20.69 -19.36
CA TRP A 172 11.39 -20.66 -18.78
C TRP A 172 10.66 -22.01 -18.88
N GLN A 173 11.09 -22.92 -19.75
CA GLN A 173 10.50 -24.26 -19.86
C GLN A 173 10.69 -25.08 -18.57
N HIS A 174 11.80 -24.87 -17.86
CA HIS A 174 12.08 -25.53 -16.59
C HIS A 174 11.14 -25.10 -15.45
N ILE A 175 10.66 -23.86 -15.44
CA ILE A 175 9.78 -23.33 -14.39
C ILE A 175 8.35 -23.86 -14.57
N PHE A 176 7.88 -23.97 -15.82
CA PHE A 176 6.55 -24.50 -16.13
C PHE A 176 6.46 -26.03 -16.00
N GLN A 177 7.55 -26.78 -16.21
CA GLN A 177 7.54 -28.24 -16.04
C GLN A 177 7.56 -28.72 -14.58
N GLN A 178 7.86 -27.85 -13.60
CA GLN A 178 8.03 -28.28 -12.21
C GLN A 178 6.76 -28.23 -11.33
N LYS A 179 5.59 -27.81 -11.81
CA LYS A 179 4.36 -27.81 -10.97
C LYS A 179 3.09 -28.18 -11.73
N PRO A 180 2.69 -29.46 -11.75
CA PRO A 180 1.36 -29.86 -12.21
C PRO A 180 0.37 -29.65 -11.07
N PHE A 181 -0.07 -28.41 -10.83
CA PHE A 181 -1.17 -28.12 -9.87
C PHE A 181 -1.99 -26.87 -10.26
N PHE A 182 -2.03 -26.54 -11.55
CA PHE A 182 -2.66 -25.31 -12.07
C PHE A 182 -4.20 -25.36 -12.20
N LEU A 183 -4.87 -26.40 -11.67
CA LEU A 183 -6.33 -26.55 -11.73
C LEU A 183 -7.05 -26.60 -10.37
N PHE A 184 -6.38 -26.31 -9.25
CA PHE A 184 -7.04 -26.38 -7.92
C PHE A 184 -7.06 -25.09 -7.09
N VAL A 185 -6.40 -24.00 -7.52
CA VAL A 185 -6.30 -22.78 -6.69
C VAL A 185 -7.44 -21.78 -6.91
N CYS A 186 -8.34 -22.02 -7.88
CA CYS A 186 -9.53 -21.17 -8.07
C CYS A 186 -10.67 -21.42 -7.07
N LEU A 187 -10.56 -22.33 -6.09
CA LEU A 187 -11.69 -22.63 -5.19
C LEU A 187 -11.40 -22.66 -3.68
N PHE A 188 -10.16 -22.72 -3.21
CA PHE A 188 -9.90 -22.62 -1.76
C PHE A 188 -8.53 -22.02 -1.48
N SER A 189 -8.48 -20.76 -1.06
CA SER A 189 -7.52 -20.30 -0.05
C SER A 189 -7.96 -18.93 0.49
N LYS A 190 -8.73 -18.99 1.58
CA LYS A 190 -8.64 -18.01 2.65
C LYS A 190 -7.17 -17.88 3.06
N VAL A 191 -6.41 -16.95 2.48
CA VAL A 191 -5.16 -16.52 3.11
C VAL A 191 -5.54 -15.45 4.12
N SER A 192 -5.87 -15.93 5.32
CA SER A 192 -5.71 -15.13 6.53
C SER A 192 -4.22 -14.79 6.61
N LEU A 193 -3.82 -13.57 6.24
CA LEU A 193 -2.45 -13.11 6.46
C LEU A 193 -2.23 -13.04 7.98
N SER A 194 -1.70 -14.11 8.54
CA SER A 194 -1.02 -14.08 9.83
C SER A 194 0.23 -13.24 9.66
N CYS A 195 0.14 -11.96 10.02
CA CYS A 195 1.22 -11.00 9.92
C CYS A 195 2.11 -11.13 11.16
N SER A 196 2.87 -12.23 11.25
CA SER A 196 3.80 -12.49 12.36
C SER A 196 5.18 -11.86 12.15
N LYS A 197 5.34 -10.91 11.21
CA LYS A 197 6.61 -10.22 10.94
C LYS A 197 6.59 -8.69 11.05
N LEU A 198 5.53 -8.10 11.60
CA LEU A 198 5.53 -6.67 12.01
C LEU A 198 6.20 -6.45 13.39
N SER A 199 6.74 -7.49 14.02
CA SER A 199 7.29 -7.43 15.39
C SER A 199 8.66 -6.73 15.52
N ASN A 200 9.38 -6.44 14.43
CA ASN A 200 10.77 -5.98 14.51
C ASN A 200 11.08 -4.66 13.80
N CYS A 201 10.08 -3.89 13.37
CA CYS A 201 10.30 -2.50 12.99
C CYS A 201 10.33 -1.63 14.24
N HIS A 202 11.53 -1.46 14.81
CA HIS A 202 11.84 -0.40 15.76
C HIS A 202 11.68 0.96 15.08
N TYR A 203 10.45 1.44 14.88
CA TYR A 203 10.07 2.87 14.77
C TYR A 203 8.55 3.00 14.96
N VAL A 204 8.09 2.70 16.18
CA VAL A 204 6.92 3.35 16.75
C VAL A 204 7.44 4.14 17.94
N MET A 205 7.86 5.39 17.69
CA MET A 205 7.93 6.38 18.75
C MET A 205 7.07 7.57 18.33
N PHE A 206 5.99 7.75 19.08
CA PHE A 206 5.25 9.00 19.16
C PHE A 206 6.15 10.18 19.51
#